data_AF-A0A2A6CPV3-F1
#
_entry.id   AF-A0A2A6CPV3-F1
#
_cell.length_a   1.000
_cell.length_b   1.000
_cell.length_c   1.000
_cell.angle_alpha   90.00
_cell.angle_beta   90.00
_cell.angle_gamma   90.00
#
_symmetry.space_group_name_H-M   'P 1'
#
loop_
_entity.id
_entity.type
_entity.pdbx_description
1 polymer ?
#
loop_
_entity_poly.entity_id
_entity_poly.type
_entity_poly.pdbx_seq_one_letter_code
_entity_poly.pdbx_strand_id
1 'polypeptide(L)'
;MYSSINALLFSFLVAFFGCTVRIMSYSCIRNKDQIIILHYDTYMVVMFGAAVSSSKFMQQLCLFSLFFGAFSIWEIVPAASLLQYLALSRPHFKNVPKLIISFGTSAIMIAWTFRACFFLYPSPNFNQLAITVLNMSSDDEFLAFGALFQSTPEHKNSILQMGIVILPTYFISYGIFIACIVQIRRLLSVGVQLSPRTIKLQRNFLLMMVLLTLMPLLIFSLSISLFIYNLIIGAALDKHSVSITFSTDSVPIAQALVHLRFIVKSAAKKAQEPAKNSTSI
;
A
#
# COMPACT_ATOMS: atom_id res chain seq x y z
N MET A 1 -22.02 -13.99 -14.23
CA MET A 1 -21.81 -14.54 -12.87
C MET A 1 -20.33 -14.75 -12.53
N TYR A 2 -19.49 -15.29 -13.45
CA TYR A 2 -18.04 -15.45 -13.25
C TYR A 2 -17.24 -14.16 -12.96
N SER A 3 -17.70 -13.00 -13.45
CA SER A 3 -17.06 -11.71 -13.16
C SER A 3 -17.13 -11.31 -11.67
N SER A 4 -18.15 -11.77 -10.93
CA SER A 4 -18.27 -11.48 -9.51
C SER A 4 -17.33 -12.35 -8.67
N ILE A 5 -17.11 -13.61 -9.06
CA ILE A 5 -16.20 -14.53 -8.36
C ILE A 5 -14.75 -14.06 -8.51
N ASN A 6 -14.32 -13.66 -9.72
CA ASN A 6 -12.96 -13.17 -9.92
C ASN A 6 -12.69 -11.85 -9.19
N ALA A 7 -13.68 -10.95 -9.11
CA ALA A 7 -13.58 -9.72 -8.32
C ALA A 7 -13.53 -10.00 -6.81
N LEU A 8 -14.23 -11.04 -6.35
CA LEU A 8 -14.21 -11.51 -4.96
C LEU A 8 -12.88 -12.19 -4.64
N LEU A 9 -12.36 -13.02 -5.54
CA LEU A 9 -11.06 -13.69 -5.41
C LEU A 9 -9.91 -12.68 -5.45
N PHE A 10 -10.02 -11.63 -6.27
CA PHE A 10 -9.09 -10.51 -6.29
C PHE A 10 -9.13 -9.72 -4.98
N SER A 11 -10.33 -9.35 -4.53
CA SER A 11 -10.49 -8.65 -3.25
C SER A 11 -9.99 -9.51 -2.09
N PHE A 12 -10.21 -10.83 -2.15
CA PHE A 12 -9.71 -11.78 -1.18
C PHE A 12 -8.19 -11.95 -1.26
N LEU A 13 -7.57 -12.02 -2.43
CA LEU A 13 -6.12 -12.13 -2.57
C LEU A 13 -5.40 -10.84 -2.17
N VAL A 14 -5.93 -9.68 -2.52
CA VAL A 14 -5.39 -8.38 -2.07
C VAL A 14 -5.60 -8.21 -0.57
N ALA A 15 -6.77 -8.57 -0.05
CA ALA A 15 -7.03 -8.57 1.40
C ALA A 15 -6.22 -9.63 2.13
N PHE A 16 -5.95 -10.79 1.54
CA PHE A 16 -5.17 -11.89 2.12
C PHE A 16 -3.69 -11.58 2.07
N PHE A 17 -3.15 -11.09 0.96
CA PHE A 17 -1.74 -10.68 0.89
C PHE A 17 -1.49 -9.45 1.77
N GLY A 18 -2.41 -8.49 1.72
CA GLY A 18 -2.45 -7.33 2.62
C GLY A 18 -2.70 -7.70 4.08
N CYS A 19 -3.43 -8.78 4.39
CA CYS A 19 -3.57 -9.30 5.75
C CYS A 19 -2.39 -10.17 6.15
N THR A 20 -1.74 -10.94 5.27
CA THR A 20 -0.71 -11.91 5.67
C THR A 20 0.62 -11.21 5.89
N VAL A 21 1.01 -10.30 4.98
CA VAL A 21 2.16 -9.40 5.21
C VAL A 21 1.91 -8.57 6.47
N ARG A 22 0.67 -8.11 6.65
CA ARG A 22 0.31 -7.27 7.79
C ARG A 22 -0.05 -8.04 9.04
N ILE A 23 -0.32 -9.35 9.03
CA ILE A 23 -0.48 -10.26 10.19
C ILE A 23 0.91 -10.63 10.69
N MET A 24 1.87 -10.82 9.80
CA MET A 24 3.28 -10.85 10.19
C MET A 24 3.73 -9.51 10.79
N SER A 25 3.28 -8.38 10.22
CA SER A 25 3.44 -7.08 10.88
C SER A 25 2.56 -6.93 12.13
N TYR A 26 1.35 -7.50 12.21
CA TYR A 26 0.38 -7.31 13.32
C TYR A 26 0.75 -8.13 14.54
N SER A 27 1.39 -9.28 14.34
CA SER A 27 2.10 -10.00 15.39
C SER A 27 3.25 -9.15 15.97
N CYS A 28 3.77 -8.17 15.21
CA CYS A 28 4.66 -7.11 15.69
C CYS A 28 3.94 -5.77 16.04
N ILE A 29 2.66 -5.56 15.71
CA ILE A 29 1.93 -4.29 16.00
C ILE A 29 1.08 -4.41 17.27
N ARG A 30 0.79 -5.63 17.76
CA ARG A 30 0.05 -5.78 19.02
C ARG A 30 0.85 -5.30 20.23
N ASN A 31 2.17 -5.24 20.11
CA ASN A 31 3.06 -4.47 20.96
C ASN A 31 3.60 -3.30 20.11
N LYS A 32 4.04 -2.21 20.73
CA LYS A 32 4.56 -1.01 20.03
C LYS A 32 5.93 -1.32 19.38
N ASP A 33 6.03 -2.36 18.54
CA ASP A 33 7.30 -2.96 18.19
C ASP A 33 8.03 -2.24 17.08
N GLN A 34 7.47 -1.19 16.49
CA GLN A 34 8.20 -0.38 15.53
C GLN A 34 7.84 1.10 15.61
N ILE A 35 8.88 1.95 15.63
CA ILE A 35 8.75 3.41 15.54
C ILE A 35 9.63 3.89 14.40
N ILE A 36 9.06 4.69 13.50
CA ILE A 36 9.83 5.37 12.46
C ILE A 36 10.29 6.71 13.03
N ILE A 37 11.60 6.97 12.98
CA ILE A 37 12.19 8.24 13.40
C ILE A 37 12.85 8.89 12.20
N LEU A 38 12.62 10.20 12.07
CA LEU A 38 13.23 11.08 11.10
C LEU A 38 13.98 12.17 11.85
N HIS A 39 15.31 12.06 11.87
CA HIS A 39 16.17 12.97 12.61
C HIS A 39 17.22 13.54 11.66
N TYR A 40 17.06 14.82 11.29
CA TYR A 40 17.86 15.51 10.28
C TYR A 40 17.97 14.71 8.97
N ASP A 41 19.16 14.16 8.68
CA ASP A 41 19.49 13.37 7.50
C ASP A 41 19.34 11.86 7.72
N THR A 42 18.85 11.43 8.88
CA THR A 42 18.73 10.01 9.21
C THR A 42 17.27 9.56 9.20
N TYR A 43 16.99 8.51 8.43
CA TYR A 43 15.75 7.72 8.51
C TYR A 43 16.05 6.43 9.25
N MET A 44 15.24 6.10 10.26
CA MET A 44 15.42 4.88 11.02
C MET A 44 14.09 4.24 11.42
N VAL A 45 14.11 2.92 11.51
CA VAL A 45 13.06 2.06 12.04
C VAL A 45 13.62 1.41 13.30
N VAL A 46 13.06 1.76 14.44
CA VAL A 46 13.42 1.19 15.74
C VAL A 46 12.48 0.03 16.01
N MET A 47 13.01 -1.18 16.09
CA MET A 47 12.25 -2.38 16.44
C MET A 47 12.33 -2.68 17.94
N PHE A 48 11.23 -3.17 18.53
CA PHE A 48 11.12 -3.60 19.92
C PHE A 48 10.60 -5.04 20.04
N GLY A 49 10.58 -5.56 21.27
CA GLY A 49 9.86 -6.80 21.61
C GLY A 49 10.41 -8.05 20.92
N ALA A 50 9.52 -8.95 20.52
CA ALA A 50 9.89 -10.27 20.01
C ALA A 50 10.75 -10.22 18.74
N ALA A 51 10.64 -9.16 17.94
CA ALA A 51 11.48 -8.96 16.77
C ALA A 51 12.96 -8.81 17.15
N VAL A 52 13.26 -8.12 18.24
CA VAL A 52 14.63 -7.88 18.73
C VAL A 52 15.24 -9.16 19.27
N SER A 53 14.49 -9.93 20.06
CA SER A 53 14.95 -11.20 20.64
C SER A 53 15.05 -12.34 19.60
N SER A 54 14.56 -12.13 18.38
CA SER A 54 14.61 -13.10 17.28
C SER A 54 15.99 -13.17 16.62
N SER A 55 16.22 -14.20 15.80
CA SER A 55 17.47 -14.33 15.03
C SER A 55 17.66 -13.16 14.05
N LYS A 56 18.91 -12.82 13.72
CA LYS A 56 19.25 -11.76 12.75
C LYS A 56 18.53 -11.93 11.41
N PHE A 57 18.34 -13.18 10.98
CA PHE A 57 17.60 -13.49 9.76
C PHE A 57 16.11 -13.10 9.87
N MET A 58 15.47 -13.39 11.01
CA MET A 58 14.08 -12.98 11.26
C MET A 58 13.93 -11.46 11.36
N GLN A 59 14.88 -10.76 11.98
CA GLN A 59 14.92 -9.30 12.04
C GLN A 59 14.95 -8.68 10.63
N GLN A 60 15.86 -9.18 9.78
CA GLN A 60 15.97 -8.75 8.38
C GLN A 60 14.73 -9.10 7.56
N LEU A 61 14.15 -10.28 7.78
CA LEU A 61 12.92 -10.69 7.11
C LEU A 61 11.72 -9.81 7.51
N CYS A 62 11.63 -9.41 8.78
CA CYS A 62 10.61 -8.49 9.27
C CYS A 62 10.73 -7.14 8.57
N LEU A 63 11.96 -6.59 8.55
CA LEU A 63 12.24 -5.31 7.89
C LEU A 63 11.97 -5.37 6.37
N PHE A 64 12.44 -6.42 5.72
CA PHE A 64 12.15 -6.70 4.31
C PHE A 64 10.65 -6.74 4.06
N SER A 65 9.90 -7.47 4.89
CA SER A 65 8.44 -7.62 4.74
C SER A 65 7.71 -6.29 4.93
N LEU A 66 8.17 -5.44 5.85
CA LEU A 66 7.65 -4.10 6.06
C LEU A 66 7.79 -3.24 4.80
N PHE A 67 9.01 -3.14 4.25
CA PHE A 67 9.28 -2.35 3.05
C PHE A 67 8.63 -2.93 1.80
N PHE A 68 8.72 -4.25 1.62
CA PHE A 68 8.09 -4.95 0.51
C PHE A 68 6.57 -4.73 0.51
N GLY A 69 5.93 -4.82 1.68
CA GLY A 69 4.51 -4.51 1.85
C GLY A 69 4.19 -3.05 1.52
N ALA A 70 4.99 -2.11 2.04
CA ALA A 70 4.82 -0.68 1.78
C ALA A 70 4.90 -0.34 0.28
N PHE A 71 5.89 -0.88 -0.44
CA PHE A 71 6.06 -0.62 -1.88
C PHE A 71 5.00 -1.33 -2.72
N SER A 72 4.71 -2.60 -2.41
CA SER A 72 3.73 -3.41 -3.15
C SER A 72 2.33 -2.80 -3.14
N ILE A 73 1.93 -2.09 -2.07
CA ILE A 73 0.63 -1.43 -1.99
C ILE A 73 0.42 -0.46 -3.17
N TRP A 74 1.45 0.29 -3.55
CA TRP A 74 1.38 1.29 -4.61
C TRP A 74 1.54 0.67 -5.99
N GLU A 75 2.37 -0.36 -6.11
CA GLU A 75 2.68 -1.00 -7.39
C GLU A 75 1.59 -1.96 -7.87
N ILE A 76 0.73 -2.43 -6.96
CA ILE A 76 -0.46 -3.25 -7.29
C ILE A 76 -1.64 -2.40 -7.76
N VAL A 77 -1.67 -1.09 -7.47
CA VAL A 77 -2.75 -0.16 -7.87
C VAL A 77 -3.24 -0.34 -9.32
N PRO A 78 -2.37 -0.38 -10.35
CA PRO A 78 -2.83 -0.48 -11.73
C PRO A 78 -3.54 -1.80 -12.04
N ALA A 79 -3.26 -2.90 -11.33
CA ALA A 79 -3.77 -4.23 -11.66
C ALA A 79 -5.31 -4.27 -11.74
N ALA A 80 -6.00 -3.71 -10.75
CA ALA A 80 -7.46 -3.69 -10.71
C ALA A 80 -8.05 -2.86 -11.87
N SER A 81 -7.49 -1.66 -12.09
CA SER A 81 -7.95 -0.75 -13.13
C SER A 81 -7.68 -1.27 -14.55
N LEU A 82 -6.53 -1.91 -14.74
CA LEU A 82 -6.13 -2.48 -16.02
C LEU A 82 -7.00 -3.70 -16.36
N LEU A 83 -7.29 -4.53 -15.35
CA LEU A 83 -8.19 -5.66 -15.52
C LEU A 83 -9.61 -5.21 -15.90
N GLN A 84 -10.13 -4.17 -15.23
CA GLN A 84 -11.43 -3.60 -15.57
C GLN A 84 -11.43 -2.99 -16.98
N TYR A 85 -10.38 -2.24 -17.33
CA TYR A 85 -10.22 -1.66 -18.66
C TYR A 85 -10.21 -2.75 -19.75
N LEU A 86 -9.43 -3.82 -19.57
CA LEU A 86 -9.36 -4.94 -20.51
C LEU A 86 -10.68 -5.72 -20.58
N ALA A 87 -11.41 -5.85 -19.47
CA ALA A 87 -12.72 -6.47 -19.45
C ALA A 87 -13.76 -5.70 -20.28
N LEU A 88 -13.70 -4.36 -20.26
CA LEU A 88 -14.61 -3.49 -21.01
C LEU A 88 -14.20 -3.28 -22.47
N SER A 89 -12.90 -3.07 -22.73
CA SER A 89 -12.38 -2.77 -24.08
C SER A 89 -12.16 -3.99 -24.96
N ARG A 90 -11.87 -5.16 -24.37
CA ARG A 90 -11.56 -6.40 -25.09
C ARG A 90 -12.41 -7.56 -24.54
N PRO A 91 -13.74 -7.55 -24.74
CA PRO A 91 -14.61 -8.60 -24.21
C PRO A 91 -14.24 -9.99 -24.73
N HIS A 92 -13.80 -10.11 -25.98
CA HIS A 92 -13.40 -11.37 -26.62
C HIS A 92 -12.09 -11.98 -26.10
N PHE A 93 -11.26 -11.21 -25.38
CA PHE A 93 -10.05 -11.77 -24.77
C PHE A 93 -10.41 -12.74 -23.65
N LYS A 94 -9.75 -13.91 -23.63
CA LYS A 94 -9.85 -14.89 -22.54
C LYS A 94 -9.42 -14.26 -21.22
N ASN A 95 -9.92 -14.80 -20.10
CA ASN A 95 -9.66 -14.25 -18.76
C ASN A 95 -8.18 -14.35 -18.35
N VAL A 96 -7.50 -15.44 -18.70
CA VAL A 96 -6.11 -15.68 -18.30
C VAL A 96 -5.15 -14.61 -18.85
N PRO A 97 -5.14 -14.29 -20.16
CA PRO A 97 -4.33 -13.17 -20.67
C PRO A 97 -4.63 -11.83 -20.01
N LYS A 98 -5.92 -11.53 -19.71
CA LYS A 98 -6.29 -10.29 -19.02
C LYS A 98 -5.66 -10.21 -17.64
N LEU A 99 -5.67 -11.32 -16.89
CA LEU A 99 -5.02 -11.42 -15.58
C LEU A 99 -3.50 -11.27 -15.70
N ILE A 100 -2.87 -12.01 -16.63
CA ILE A 100 -1.41 -11.94 -16.85
C ILE A 100 -0.96 -10.53 -17.19
N ILE A 101 -1.67 -9.83 -18.10
CA ILE A 101 -1.32 -8.44 -18.45
C ILE A 101 -1.49 -7.54 -17.22
N SER A 102 -2.61 -7.66 -16.52
CA SER A 102 -2.95 -6.75 -15.41
C SER A 102 -1.98 -6.89 -14.24
N PHE A 103 -1.68 -8.11 -13.83
CA PHE A 103 -0.78 -8.40 -12.70
C PHE A 103 0.69 -8.45 -13.10
N GLY A 104 0.99 -8.83 -14.33
CA GLY A 104 2.36 -8.85 -14.85
C GLY A 104 2.97 -7.45 -14.85
N THR A 105 2.19 -6.42 -15.18
CA THR A 105 2.63 -5.03 -15.05
C THR A 105 3.05 -4.69 -13.61
N SER A 106 2.22 -5.02 -12.61
CA SER A 106 2.55 -4.81 -11.20
C SER A 106 3.75 -5.65 -10.75
N ALA A 107 3.86 -6.91 -11.19
CA ALA A 107 4.98 -7.78 -10.85
C ALA A 107 6.32 -7.24 -11.38
N ILE A 108 6.34 -6.66 -12.59
CA ILE A 108 7.54 -6.02 -13.15
C ILE A 108 7.98 -4.83 -12.29
N MET A 109 7.04 -4.01 -11.82
CA MET A 109 7.35 -2.87 -10.95
C MET A 109 7.87 -3.32 -9.59
N ILE A 110 7.24 -4.33 -8.98
CA ILE A 110 7.72 -4.93 -7.73
C ILE A 110 9.12 -5.54 -7.91
N ALA A 111 9.37 -6.22 -9.03
CA ALA A 111 10.69 -6.77 -9.32
C ALA A 111 11.75 -5.66 -9.47
N TRP A 112 11.38 -4.50 -10.01
CA TRP A 112 12.26 -3.33 -10.10
C TRP A 112 12.62 -2.81 -8.70
N THR A 113 11.63 -2.59 -7.82
CA THR A 113 11.85 -2.02 -6.48
C THR A 113 12.30 -3.03 -5.44
N PHE A 114 12.33 -4.32 -5.77
CA PHE A 114 12.72 -5.40 -4.86
C PHE A 114 14.06 -5.13 -4.14
N ARG A 115 15.05 -4.57 -4.85
CA ARG A 115 16.37 -4.25 -4.25
C ARG A 115 16.29 -3.17 -3.18
N ALA A 116 15.32 -2.25 -3.26
CA ALA A 116 15.11 -1.21 -2.26
C ALA A 116 14.59 -1.76 -0.92
N CYS A 117 14.18 -3.03 -0.85
CA CYS A 117 13.76 -3.65 0.42
C CYS A 117 14.94 -3.99 1.34
N PHE A 118 16.18 -3.98 0.84
CA PHE A 118 17.41 -4.30 1.59
C PHE A 118 18.24 -3.06 1.93
N PHE A 119 17.57 -1.90 2.01
CA PHE A 119 18.26 -0.63 2.01
C PHE A 119 18.80 -0.21 3.37
N LEU A 120 18.05 -0.53 4.43
CA LEU A 120 18.42 -0.15 5.78
C LEU A 120 19.46 -1.13 6.35
N TYR A 121 20.32 -0.60 7.20
CA TYR A 121 21.34 -1.37 7.89
C TYR A 121 21.36 -1.03 9.38
N PRO A 122 21.79 -1.97 10.24
CA PRO A 122 21.96 -1.68 11.66
C PRO A 122 23.29 -0.92 11.89
N SER A 123 23.29 0.04 12.82
CA SER A 123 24.50 0.77 13.24
C SER A 123 24.41 1.18 14.71
N PRO A 124 25.52 1.15 15.49
CA PRO A 124 25.54 1.66 16.85
C PRO A 124 25.08 3.11 16.98
N ASN A 125 25.38 3.94 15.98
CA ASN A 125 24.96 5.35 15.96
C ASN A 125 23.43 5.49 15.90
N PHE A 126 22.76 4.61 15.16
CA PHE A 126 21.29 4.58 15.13
C PHE A 126 20.71 4.16 16.48
N ASN A 127 21.37 3.26 17.20
CA ASN A 127 20.90 2.87 18.53
C ASN A 127 21.03 4.02 19.54
N GLN A 128 22.17 4.72 19.55
CA GLN A 128 22.37 5.90 20.41
C GLN A 128 21.37 7.01 20.09
N LEU A 129 21.11 7.23 18.80
CA LEU A 129 20.13 8.20 18.35
C LEU A 129 18.71 7.82 18.79
N ALA A 130 18.35 6.53 18.71
CA ALA A 130 17.07 6.04 19.19
C ALA A 130 16.89 6.34 20.69
N ILE A 131 17.90 6.00 21.51
CA ILE A 131 17.89 6.26 22.97
C ILE A 131 17.63 7.74 23.24
N THR A 132 18.34 8.61 22.52
CA THR A 132 18.27 10.06 22.70
C THR A 132 16.89 10.60 22.29
N VAL A 133 16.38 10.23 21.11
CA VAL A 133 15.13 10.79 20.58
C VAL A 133 13.90 10.26 21.34
N LEU A 134 13.91 8.97 21.69
CA LEU A 134 12.80 8.30 22.36
C LEU A 134 12.88 8.36 23.90
N ASN A 135 13.96 8.91 24.47
CA ASN A 135 14.24 8.89 25.91
C ASN A 135 14.18 7.47 26.50
N MET A 136 14.80 6.49 25.83
CA MET A 136 14.81 5.09 26.30
C MET A 136 15.82 4.87 27.41
N SER A 137 15.56 3.86 28.25
CA SER A 137 16.55 3.37 29.21
C SER A 137 17.65 2.60 28.48
N SER A 138 18.84 2.53 29.07
CA SER A 138 19.89 1.61 28.61
C SER A 138 19.49 0.14 28.74
N ASP A 139 18.50 -0.15 29.58
CA ASP A 139 18.03 -1.51 29.85
C ASP A 139 16.93 -1.97 28.86
N ASP A 140 16.45 -1.07 28.01
CA ASP A 140 15.41 -1.40 27.02
C ASP A 140 16.00 -2.22 25.87
N GLU A 141 15.41 -3.39 25.59
CA GLU A 141 15.79 -4.19 24.42
C GLU A 141 15.16 -3.60 23.14
N PHE A 142 15.99 -2.99 22.30
CA PHE A 142 15.59 -2.46 21.00
C PHE A 142 16.68 -2.67 19.94
N LEU A 143 16.30 -2.54 18.66
CA LEU A 143 17.24 -2.57 17.55
C LEU A 143 16.86 -1.55 16.48
N ALA A 144 17.75 -0.60 16.20
CA ALA A 144 17.53 0.41 15.17
C ALA A 144 18.20 0.04 13.83
N PHE A 145 17.40 0.05 12.77
CA PHE A 145 17.85 -0.01 11.39
C PHE A 145 17.66 1.34 10.75
N GLY A 146 18.65 1.83 10.01
CA GLY A 146 18.55 3.14 9.39
C GLY A 146 19.26 3.26 8.05
N ALA A 147 19.08 4.43 7.46
CA ALA A 147 19.78 4.89 6.29
C ALA A 147 19.95 6.41 6.37
N LEU A 148 21.07 6.89 5.83
CA LEU A 148 21.37 8.30 5.72
C LEU A 148 20.73 8.88 4.45
N PHE A 149 20.47 10.18 4.44
CA PHE A 149 19.87 10.87 3.31
C PHE A 149 20.81 10.91 2.11
N GLN A 150 22.10 11.11 2.37
CA GLN A 150 23.18 11.05 1.39
C GLN A 150 24.07 9.83 1.63
N SER A 151 24.67 9.34 0.55
CA SER A 151 25.55 8.18 0.59
C SER A 151 26.88 8.54 1.24
N THR A 152 27.40 7.68 2.10
CA THR A 152 28.74 7.82 2.66
C THR A 152 29.69 6.78 2.04
N PRO A 153 31.02 6.95 2.19
CA PRO A 153 31.98 5.94 1.73
C PRO A 153 31.74 4.56 2.35
N GLU A 154 31.29 4.53 3.61
CA GLU A 154 30.96 3.29 4.35
C GLU A 154 29.62 2.70 3.93
N HIS A 155 28.63 3.56 3.66
CA HIS A 155 27.27 3.16 3.34
C HIS A 155 26.79 3.82 2.06
N LYS A 156 27.02 3.13 0.94
CA LYS A 156 26.62 3.62 -0.39
C LYS A 156 25.12 3.78 -0.55
N ASN A 157 24.32 3.00 0.18
CA ASN A 157 22.87 3.06 0.18
C ASN A 157 22.39 4.28 1.00
N SER A 158 21.85 5.30 0.34
CA SER A 158 21.14 6.45 0.92
C SER A 158 19.66 6.64 0.52
N ILE A 159 18.84 7.27 1.36
CA ILE A 159 17.41 7.50 1.12
C ILE A 159 17.17 8.12 -0.27
N LEU A 160 18.08 8.98 -0.73
CA LEU A 160 18.03 9.55 -2.07
C LEU A 160 18.08 8.48 -3.17
N GLN A 161 19.02 7.53 -3.09
CA GLN A 161 19.10 6.41 -4.05
C GLN A 161 17.85 5.52 -3.99
N MET A 162 17.34 5.26 -2.78
CA MET A 162 16.08 4.54 -2.61
C MET A 162 14.93 5.27 -3.34
N GLY A 163 14.84 6.60 -3.17
CA GLY A 163 13.88 7.44 -3.88
C GLY A 163 14.02 7.37 -5.40
N ILE A 164 15.25 7.40 -5.94
CA ILE A 164 15.51 7.28 -7.39
C ILE A 164 15.00 5.94 -7.95
N VAL A 165 15.05 4.87 -7.16
CA VAL A 165 14.57 3.54 -7.59
C VAL A 165 13.04 3.44 -7.50
N ILE A 166 12.43 3.96 -6.44
CA ILE A 166 11.00 3.77 -6.15
C ILE A 166 10.10 4.81 -6.83
N LEU A 167 10.53 6.07 -6.90
CA LEU A 167 9.70 7.14 -7.46
C LEU A 167 9.25 6.85 -8.91
N PRO A 168 10.11 6.34 -9.81
CA PRO A 168 9.67 5.99 -11.16
C PRO A 168 8.55 4.95 -11.19
N THR A 169 8.62 3.87 -10.38
CA THR A 169 7.57 2.83 -10.38
C THR A 169 6.27 3.36 -9.79
N TYR A 170 6.36 4.24 -8.79
CA TYR A 170 5.22 4.97 -8.26
C TYR A 170 4.53 5.83 -9.34
N PHE A 171 5.28 6.68 -10.06
CA PHE A 171 4.73 7.52 -11.12
C PHE A 171 4.14 6.71 -12.26
N ILE A 172 4.80 5.63 -12.68
CA ILE A 172 4.29 4.72 -13.72
C ILE A 172 2.98 4.05 -13.26
N SER A 173 2.94 3.53 -12.03
CA SER A 173 1.75 2.88 -11.47
C SER A 173 0.53 3.81 -11.48
N TYR A 174 0.71 5.03 -10.99
CA TYR A 174 -0.35 6.03 -10.95
C TYR A 174 -0.72 6.59 -12.33
N GLY A 175 0.26 6.70 -13.24
CA GLY A 175 0.01 7.08 -14.63
C GLY A 175 -0.88 6.05 -15.35
N ILE A 176 -0.55 4.75 -15.22
CA ILE A 176 -1.36 3.65 -15.78
C ILE A 176 -2.76 3.66 -15.16
N PHE A 177 -2.86 3.83 -13.84
CA PHE A 177 -4.14 3.92 -13.15
C PHE A 177 -5.01 5.05 -13.69
N ILE A 178 -4.49 6.29 -13.73
CA ILE A 178 -5.22 7.46 -14.24
C ILE A 178 -5.65 7.25 -15.69
N ALA A 179 -4.76 6.74 -16.55
CA ALA A 179 -5.08 6.42 -17.93
C ALA A 179 -6.22 5.40 -18.02
N CYS A 180 -6.18 4.32 -17.25
CA CYS A 180 -7.25 3.32 -17.20
C CYS A 180 -8.58 3.94 -16.73
N ILE A 181 -8.57 4.76 -15.68
CA ILE A 181 -9.79 5.43 -15.18
C ILE A 181 -10.41 6.31 -16.27
N VAL A 182 -9.60 7.12 -16.97
CA VAL A 182 -10.08 7.98 -18.07
C VAL A 182 -10.69 7.14 -19.19
N GLN A 183 -10.01 6.06 -19.61
CA GLN A 183 -10.51 5.20 -20.68
C GLN A 183 -11.78 4.44 -20.28
N ILE A 184 -11.85 3.91 -19.05
CA ILE A 184 -13.06 3.28 -18.52
C ILE A 184 -14.23 4.27 -18.50
N ARG A 185 -14.01 5.51 -18.05
CA ARG A 185 -15.06 6.54 -18.07
C ARG A 185 -15.58 6.80 -19.48
N ARG A 186 -14.68 6.92 -20.47
CA ARG A 186 -15.05 7.11 -21.89
C ARG A 186 -15.86 5.94 -22.44
N LEU A 187 -15.44 4.70 -22.16
CA LEU A 187 -16.16 3.49 -22.57
C LEU A 187 -17.56 3.43 -21.95
N LEU A 188 -17.69 3.77 -20.66
CA LEU A 188 -18.98 3.79 -19.95
C LEU A 188 -19.90 4.95 -20.33
N SER A 189 -19.41 5.99 -21.01
CA SER A 189 -20.22 7.11 -21.50
C SER A 189 -20.68 6.96 -22.95
N VAL A 190 -19.84 6.43 -23.83
CA VAL A 190 -20.07 6.49 -25.29
C VAL A 190 -20.23 5.09 -25.92
N GLY A 191 -19.62 4.04 -25.36
CA GLY A 191 -19.10 2.97 -26.24
C GLY A 191 -19.64 1.56 -26.05
N VAL A 192 -20.42 1.25 -25.00
CA VAL A 192 -20.75 -0.16 -24.71
C VAL A 192 -22.24 -0.38 -24.53
N GLN A 193 -22.79 -1.30 -25.35
CA GLN A 193 -24.14 -1.86 -25.21
C GLN A 193 -24.20 -2.78 -23.98
N LEU A 194 -24.14 -2.21 -22.79
CA LEU A 194 -24.36 -2.90 -21.53
C LEU A 194 -25.74 -2.57 -21.00
N SER A 195 -26.33 -3.51 -20.24
CA SER A 195 -27.58 -3.22 -19.54
C SER A 195 -27.37 -2.03 -18.57
N PRO A 196 -28.41 -1.20 -18.33
CA PRO A 196 -28.34 -0.09 -17.38
C PRO A 196 -27.88 -0.53 -15.97
N ARG A 197 -28.28 -1.74 -15.56
CA ARG A 197 -27.86 -2.37 -14.30
C ARG A 197 -26.35 -2.59 -14.26
N THR A 198 -25.76 -3.12 -15.33
CA THR A 198 -24.32 -3.37 -15.42
C THR A 198 -23.53 -2.07 -15.46
N ILE A 199 -23.98 -1.05 -16.22
CA ILE A 199 -23.32 0.27 -16.25
C ILE A 199 -23.27 0.89 -14.84
N LYS A 200 -24.39 0.84 -14.11
CA LYS A 200 -24.44 1.34 -12.72
C LYS A 200 -23.47 0.59 -11.81
N LEU A 201 -23.34 -0.73 -11.96
CA LEU A 201 -22.40 -1.54 -11.20
C LEU A 201 -20.94 -1.19 -11.54
N GLN A 202 -20.61 -1.01 -12.83
CA GLN A 202 -19.27 -0.63 -13.28
C GLN A 202 -18.87 0.77 -12.78
N ARG A 203 -19.80 1.73 -12.76
CA ARG A 203 -19.56 3.07 -12.18
C ARG A 203 -19.29 3.02 -10.67
N ASN A 204 -20.06 2.21 -9.94
CA ASN A 204 -19.83 2.04 -8.51
C ASN A 204 -18.47 1.37 -8.22
N PHE A 205 -18.10 0.37 -9.02
CA PHE A 205 -16.80 -0.28 -8.91
C PHE A 205 -15.64 0.69 -9.23
N LEU A 206 -15.80 1.52 -10.26
CA LEU A 206 -14.84 2.58 -10.59
C LEU A 206 -14.65 3.56 -9.40
N LEU A 207 -15.76 4.01 -8.80
CA LEU A 207 -15.72 4.87 -7.61
C LEU A 207 -14.99 4.18 -6.44
N MET A 208 -15.26 2.89 -6.22
CA MET A 208 -14.59 2.10 -5.19
C MET A 208 -13.08 2.06 -5.41
N MET A 209 -12.62 1.75 -6.62
CA MET A 209 -11.18 1.74 -6.93
C MET A 209 -10.54 3.11 -6.71
N VAL A 210 -11.18 4.19 -7.18
CA VAL A 210 -10.68 5.56 -6.97
C VAL A 210 -10.55 5.88 -5.49
N LEU A 211 -11.56 5.55 -4.68
CA LEU A 211 -11.50 5.77 -3.23
C LEU A 211 -10.39 4.94 -2.57
N LEU A 212 -10.27 3.66 -2.91
CA LEU A 212 -9.26 2.76 -2.33
C LEU A 212 -7.84 3.17 -2.69
N THR A 213 -7.62 3.73 -3.89
CA THR A 213 -6.32 4.18 -4.36
C THR A 213 -5.95 5.58 -3.87
N LEU A 214 -6.90 6.52 -3.80
CA LEU A 214 -6.62 7.90 -3.40
C LEU A 214 -6.63 8.13 -1.89
N MET A 215 -7.38 7.32 -1.13
CA MET A 215 -7.46 7.50 0.32
C MET A 215 -6.13 7.27 1.06
N PRO A 216 -5.31 6.25 0.74
CA PRO A 216 -3.96 6.16 1.29
C PRO A 216 -3.15 7.42 1.02
N LEU A 217 -3.19 7.96 -0.21
CA LEU A 217 -2.50 9.20 -0.55
C LEU A 217 -2.97 10.38 0.28
N LEU A 218 -4.28 10.49 0.52
CA LEU A 218 -4.83 11.55 1.35
C LEU A 218 -4.32 11.43 2.79
N ILE A 219 -4.32 10.22 3.36
CA ILE A 219 -3.84 9.96 4.72
C ILE A 219 -2.34 10.26 4.83
N PHE A 220 -1.54 9.82 3.85
CA PHE A 220 -0.10 10.09 3.83
C PHE A 220 0.26 11.51 3.44
N SER A 221 -0.63 12.27 2.79
CA SER A 221 -0.29 13.60 2.28
C SER A 221 0.18 14.53 3.39
N LEU A 222 -0.46 14.46 4.57
CA LEU A 222 -0.03 15.23 5.74
C LEU A 222 1.36 14.79 6.22
N SER A 223 1.57 13.49 6.44
CA SER A 223 2.83 12.92 6.92
C SER A 223 4.00 13.19 5.96
N ILE A 224 3.78 13.00 4.66
CA ILE A 224 4.77 13.27 3.62
C ILE A 224 5.06 14.77 3.52
N SER A 225 4.03 15.62 3.60
CA SER A 225 4.22 17.08 3.56
C SER A 225 5.02 17.57 4.76
N LEU A 226 4.72 17.06 5.97
CA LEU A 226 5.51 17.35 7.16
C LEU A 226 6.95 16.88 7.02
N PHE A 227 7.17 15.68 6.50
CA PHE A 227 8.50 15.16 6.25
C PHE A 227 9.28 16.04 5.26
N ILE A 228 8.71 16.34 4.08
CA ILE A 228 9.35 17.18 3.06
C ILE A 228 9.64 18.58 3.60
N TYR A 229 8.70 19.17 4.34
CA TYR A 229 8.87 20.49 4.96
C TYR A 229 10.05 20.52 5.93
N ASN A 230 10.15 19.54 6.83
CA ASN A 230 11.25 19.45 7.79
C ASN A 230 12.59 19.15 7.08
N LEU A 231 12.57 18.33 6.04
CA LEU A 231 13.74 18.05 5.21
C LEU A 231 14.28 19.32 4.53
N ILE A 232 13.41 20.17 3.98
CA ILE A 232 13.80 21.44 3.33
C ILE A 232 14.39 22.43 4.33
N ILE A 233 13.82 22.51 5.54
CA ILE A 233 14.28 23.42 6.59
C ILE A 233 15.53 22.89 7.31
N GLY A 234 15.81 21.58 7.20
CA GLY A 234 16.86 20.92 7.98
C GLY A 234 16.47 20.76 9.46
N ALA A 235 15.17 20.64 9.75
CA ALA A 235 14.67 20.45 11.10
C ALA A 235 14.51 18.95 11.43
N ALA A 236 14.84 18.57 12.66
CA ALA A 236 14.58 17.23 13.16
C ALA A 236 13.08 17.08 13.47
N LEU A 237 12.47 15.98 13.01
CA LEU A 237 11.06 15.70 13.28
C LEU A 237 10.90 14.99 14.63
N ASP A 238 11.89 14.19 15.04
CA ASP A 238 11.98 13.53 16.35
C ASP A 238 10.66 12.85 16.76
N LYS A 239 10.08 13.27 17.89
CA LYS A 239 8.83 12.71 18.43
C LYS A 239 7.64 12.97 17.49
N HIS A 240 7.68 13.98 16.63
CA HIS A 240 6.64 14.18 15.63
C HIS A 240 6.66 13.10 14.53
N SER A 241 7.75 12.35 14.37
CA SER A 241 7.79 11.18 13.46
C SER A 241 6.81 10.09 13.88
N VAL A 242 6.43 10.03 15.17
CA VAL A 242 5.39 9.12 15.67
C VAL A 242 4.05 9.36 14.95
N SER A 243 3.74 10.62 14.60
CA SER A 243 2.52 10.92 13.82
C SER A 243 2.55 10.27 12.42
N ILE A 244 3.74 10.13 11.82
CA ILE A 244 3.92 9.46 10.53
C ILE A 244 3.65 7.95 10.67
N THR A 245 4.15 7.32 11.74
CA THR A 245 3.85 5.92 12.04
C THR A 245 2.35 5.71 12.21
N PHE A 246 1.67 6.53 13.01
CA PHE A 246 0.21 6.43 13.19
C PHE A 246 -0.57 6.62 11.89
N SER A 247 -0.19 7.57 11.04
CA SER A 247 -0.82 7.75 9.72
C SER A 247 -0.65 6.49 8.86
N THR A 248 0.55 5.91 8.84
CA THR A 248 0.87 4.68 8.11
C THR A 248 -0.01 3.51 8.56
N ASP A 249 -0.20 3.38 9.87
CA ASP A 249 -1.00 2.33 10.48
C ASP A 249 -2.51 2.54 10.33
N SER A 250 -2.95 3.77 10.07
CA SER A 250 -4.38 4.08 9.85
C SER A 250 -4.90 3.73 8.45
N VAL A 251 -4.02 3.71 7.44
CA VAL A 251 -4.34 3.34 6.05
C VAL A 251 -5.07 2.00 5.90
N PRO A 252 -4.61 0.87 6.50
CA PRO A 252 -5.32 -0.41 6.48
C PRO A 252 -6.77 -0.27 6.91
N ILE A 253 -6.97 0.45 8.02
CA ILE A 253 -8.26 0.57 8.70
C ILE A 253 -9.20 1.35 7.79
N ALA A 254 -8.73 2.47 7.25
CA ALA A 254 -9.49 3.26 6.30
C ALA A 254 -9.87 2.42 5.05
N GLN A 255 -8.92 1.66 4.49
CA GLN A 255 -9.16 0.79 3.33
C GLN A 255 -10.20 -0.30 3.62
N ALA A 256 -10.09 -0.96 4.78
CA ALA A 256 -11.04 -1.97 5.22
C ALA A 256 -12.45 -1.38 5.39
N LEU A 257 -12.57 -0.18 5.98
CA LEU A 257 -13.85 0.51 6.15
C LEU A 257 -14.51 0.84 4.81
N VAL A 258 -13.75 1.29 3.82
CA VAL A 258 -14.27 1.53 2.46
C VAL A 258 -14.77 0.22 1.85
N HIS A 259 -14.00 -0.86 1.90
CA HIS A 259 -14.41 -2.17 1.39
C HIS A 259 -15.69 -2.68 2.08
N LEU A 260 -15.73 -2.63 3.41
CA LEU A 260 -16.88 -3.09 4.19
C LEU A 260 -18.15 -2.32 3.82
N ARG A 261 -18.05 -0.99 3.69
CA ARG A 261 -19.18 -0.14 3.25
C ARG A 261 -19.74 -0.58 1.90
N PHE A 262 -18.88 -0.94 0.94
CA PHE A 262 -19.31 -1.42 -0.38
C PHE A 262 -20.00 -2.79 -0.30
N ILE A 263 -19.47 -3.71 0.53
CA ILE A 263 -20.05 -5.04 0.73
C ILE A 263 -21.44 -4.93 1.38
N VAL A 264 -21.56 -4.19 2.48
CA VAL A 264 -22.83 -3.98 3.20
C VAL A 264 -23.88 -3.36 2.30
N LYS A 265 -23.53 -2.33 1.54
CA LYS A 265 -24.45 -1.68 0.58
C LYS A 265 -24.90 -2.63 -0.53
N SER A 266 -24.01 -3.50 -0.99
CA SER A 266 -24.33 -4.50 -2.03
C SER A 266 -25.25 -5.61 -1.50
N ALA A 267 -25.03 -6.05 -0.26
CA ALA A 267 -25.86 -7.04 0.40
C ALA A 267 -27.28 -6.52 0.69
N ALA A 268 -27.40 -5.30 1.23
CA ALA A 268 -28.68 -4.66 1.53
C ALA A 268 -29.56 -4.51 0.28
N LYS A 269 -28.95 -4.16 -0.87
CA LYS A 269 -29.69 -4.04 -2.13
C LYS A 269 -30.21 -5.39 -2.64
N LYS A 270 -29.45 -6.47 -2.46
CA LYS A 270 -29.87 -7.82 -2.88
C LYS A 270 -31.06 -8.33 -2.05
N ALA A 271 -31.12 -7.97 -0.76
CA ALA A 271 -32.24 -8.33 0.12
C ALA A 271 -33.57 -7.65 -0.25
N GLN A 272 -33.55 -6.55 -1.01
CA GLN A 272 -34.74 -5.81 -1.44
C GLN A 272 -35.33 -6.29 -2.78
N GLU A 273 -34.65 -7.16 -3.53
CA GLU A 273 -35.14 -7.70 -4.81
C GLU A 273 -36.23 -8.83 -4.75
N PRO A 274 -36.61 -9.48 -3.62
CA PRO A 274 -37.46 -10.68 -3.67
C PRO A 274 -38.99 -10.48 -3.77
N ALA A 275 -39.53 -9.26 -3.90
CA ALA A 275 -40.99 -9.05 -3.84
C ALA A 275 -41.66 -8.64 -5.17
N LYS A 276 -40.91 -8.41 -6.26
CA LYS A 276 -41.48 -7.82 -7.50
C LYS A 276 -41.78 -8.81 -8.63
N ASN A 277 -41.34 -10.06 -8.53
CA ASN A 277 -41.49 -11.05 -9.60
C ASN A 277 -42.58 -12.10 -9.33
N SER A 278 -43.32 -12.00 -8.23
CA SER A 278 -44.38 -12.96 -7.86
C SER A 278 -45.80 -12.52 -8.24
N THR A 279 -45.98 -11.37 -8.92
CA THR A 279 -47.31 -10.81 -9.26
C THR A 279 -47.58 -10.65 -10.76
N SER A 280 -46.82 -11.28 -11.64
CA SER A 280 -47.17 -11.41 -13.06
C SER A 280 -47.59 -12.84 -13.38
N ILE A 281 -48.84 -13.18 -13.04
CA ILE A 281 -49.59 -14.31 -13.61
C ILE A 281 -50.81 -13.71 -14.28
#